data_AF-A0A928PLF3-F1
#
_entry.id   AF-A0A928PLF3-F1
#
_cell.length_a   1.000
_cell.length_b   1.000
_cell.length_c   1.000
_cell.angle_alpha   90.00
_cell.angle_beta   90.00
_cell.angle_gamma   90.00
#
_symmetry.space_group_name_H-M   'P 1'
#
loop_
_entity.id
_entity.type
_entity.pdbx_description
1 polymer ?
#
loop_
_entity_poly.entity_id
_entity_poly.type
_entity_poly.pdbx_seq_one_letter_code
_entity_poly.pdbx_strand_id
1 'polypeptide(L)' 'MKKDNININELKNAAESGNVDDFIDKNLSSDSAKKVKQILSDRASMEKLLSTPEAKALFKKFTE' A
#
# COMPACT_ATOMS: atom_id res chain seq x y z
N MET A 1 13.51 14.52 6.77
CA MET A 1 12.73 13.25 6.75
C MET A 1 11.76 13.32 5.58
N LYS A 2 11.71 12.32 4.69
CA LYS A 2 10.71 12.27 3.60
C LYS A 2 9.33 12.11 4.23
N LYS A 3 8.36 12.92 3.80
CA LYS A 3 6.95 12.79 4.18
C LYS A 3 6.27 11.90 3.14
N ASP A 4 5.46 10.96 3.58
CA ASP A 4 4.74 10.04 2.70
C ASP A 4 3.77 10.84 1.81
N ASN A 5 3.82 10.62 0.49
CA ASN A 5 2.94 11.25 -0.49
C ASN A 5 2.24 10.15 -1.30
N ILE A 6 1.04 9.75 -0.86
CA ILE A 6 0.32 8.64 -1.49
C ILE A 6 -0.71 9.19 -2.48
N ASN A 7 -0.42 9.02 -3.77
CA ASN A 7 -1.39 9.19 -4.84
C ASN A 7 -2.12 7.87 -5.09
N ILE A 8 -3.44 7.86 -4.89
CA ILE A 8 -4.29 6.66 -5.00
C ILE A 8 -4.33 6.10 -6.43
N ASN A 9 -4.29 6.97 -7.46
CA ASN A 9 -4.30 6.53 -8.85
C ASN A 9 -2.98 5.86 -9.23
N GLU A 10 -1.85 6.43 -8.77
CA GLU A 10 -0.53 5.81 -8.97
C GLU A 10 -0.41 4.48 -8.24
N LEU A 11 -0.95 4.39 -7.02
CA LEU A 11 -0.98 3.14 -6.27
C LEU A 11 -1.83 2.07 -6.97
N LYS A 12 -3.01 2.43 -7.48
CA LYS A 12 -3.87 1.51 -8.26
C LYS A 12 -3.14 0.98 -9.49
N ASN A 13 -2.55 1.89 -10.28
CA ASN A 13 -1.79 1.50 -11.47
C ASN A 13 -0.59 0.60 -11.13
N ALA A 14 0.12 0.89 -10.03
CA ALA A 14 1.22 0.06 -9.56
C ALA A 14 0.76 -1.34 -9.14
N ALA A 15 -0.40 -1.45 -8.48
CA ALA A 15 -1.00 -2.73 -8.11
C ALA A 15 -1.42 -3.56 -9.33
N GLU A 16 -2.05 -2.93 -10.32
CA GLU A 16 -2.52 -3.62 -11.54
C GLU A 16 -1.36 -4.03 -12.46
N SER A 17 -0.26 -3.28 -12.47
CA SER A 17 0.90 -3.55 -13.32
C SER A 17 1.99 -4.41 -12.67
N GLY A 18 1.81 -4.81 -11.41
CA GLY A 18 2.81 -5.60 -10.67
C GLY A 18 4.02 -4.81 -10.16
N ASN A 19 3.94 -3.47 -10.12
CA ASN A 19 5.04 -2.56 -9.76
C ASN A 19 4.85 -1.91 -8.37
N VAL A 20 4.22 -2.62 -7.43
CA VAL A 20 3.91 -2.08 -6.09
C VAL A 20 5.16 -1.72 -5.31
N ASP A 21 6.24 -2.48 -5.43
CA ASP A 21 7.50 -2.22 -4.73
C ASP A 21 8.13 -0.88 -5.15
N ASP A 22 8.11 -0.57 -6.45
CA ASP A 22 8.62 0.69 -6.99
C ASP A 22 7.82 1.89 -6.47
N PHE A 23 6.48 1.74 -6.41
CA PHE A 23 5.62 2.77 -5.83
C PHE A 23 5.97 3.02 -4.36
N ILE A 24 6.13 1.96 -3.58
CA ILE A 24 6.48 2.02 -2.16
C ILE A 24 7.81 2.76 -1.96
N ASP A 25 8.86 2.36 -2.69
CA ASP A 25 10.21 2.91 -2.51
C ASP A 25 10.31 4.37 -2.96
N LYS A 26 9.55 4.75 -3.99
CA LYS A 26 9.53 6.13 -4.50
C LYS A 26 8.78 7.08 -3.58
N ASN A 27 7.62 6.66 -3.07
CA ASN A 27 6.61 7.54 -2.48
C ASN A 27 6.52 7.51 -0.95
N LEU A 28 7.07 6.47 -0.31
CA LEU A 28 7.08 6.34 1.15
C LEU A 28 8.45 6.65 1.73
N SER A 29 8.46 7.07 2.98
CA SER A 29 9.66 7.10 3.82
C SER A 29 10.20 5.69 4.04
N SER A 30 11.49 5.56 4.35
CA SER A 30 12.13 4.24 4.54
C SER A 30 11.44 3.39 5.62
N ASP A 31 11.01 4.01 6.72
CA ASP A 31 10.31 3.31 7.80
C ASP A 31 8.91 2.84 7.37
N SER A 32 8.15 3.70 6.69
CA SER A 32 6.83 3.35 6.17
C SER A 32 6.94 2.25 5.10
N ALA A 33 7.89 2.38 4.17
CA ALA A 33 8.16 1.38 3.13
C ALA A 33 8.49 0.01 3.72
N LYS A 34 9.39 -0.03 4.71
CA LYS A 34 9.75 -1.27 5.40
C LYS A 34 8.53 -1.94 6.05
N LYS A 35 7.71 -1.16 6.76
CA LYS A 35 6.48 -1.69 7.41
C LYS A 35 5.50 -2.23 6.39
N VAL A 36 5.26 -1.50 5.30
CA VAL A 36 4.33 -1.94 4.25
C VAL A 36 4.83 -3.23 3.61
N LYS A 37 6.11 -3.30 3.21
CA LYS A 37 6.71 -4.52 2.63
C LYS A 37 6.64 -5.71 3.59
N GLN A 38 6.90 -5.50 4.88
CA GLN A 38 6.75 -6.54 5.90
C GLN A 38 5.31 -7.08 5.97
N ILE A 39 4.32 -6.19 6.00
CA ILE A 39 2.92 -6.59 6.02
C ILE A 39 2.57 -7.37 4.75
N LEU A 40 2.94 -6.88 3.56
CA LEU A 40 2.64 -7.54 2.28
C LEU A 40 3.35 -8.90 2.10
N SER A 41 4.47 -9.12 2.81
CA SER A 41 5.17 -10.41 2.80
C SER A 41 4.57 -11.44 3.78
N ASP A 42 3.71 -11.02 4.71
CA ASP A 42 3.14 -11.88 5.75
C ASP A 42 1.62 -12.00 5.59
N ARG A 43 1.17 -13.21 5.25
CA ARG A 43 -0.24 -13.51 5.00
C ARG A 43 -1.15 -13.13 6.17
N ALA A 44 -0.75 -13.45 7.40
CA ALA A 44 -1.55 -13.19 8.59
C ALA A 44 -1.71 -11.68 8.85
N SER A 45 -0.65 -10.90 8.64
CA SER A 45 -0.67 -9.44 8.74
C SER A 45 -1.50 -8.82 7.61
N MET A 46 -1.43 -9.35 6.39
CA MET A 46 -2.31 -8.93 5.29
C MET A 46 -3.79 -9.18 5.61
N GLU A 47 -4.14 -10.37 6.08
CA GLU A 47 -5.53 -10.71 6.42
C GLU A 47 -6.08 -9.78 7.51
N LYS A 48 -5.26 -9.49 8.52
CA LYS A 48 -5.60 -8.48 9.55
C LYS A 48 -5.78 -7.10 8.96
N LEU A 49 -4.87 -6.64 8.09
CA LEU A 49 -4.96 -5.34 7.43
C LEU A 49 -6.26 -5.23 6.61
N LEU A 50 -6.55 -6.22 5.75
CA LEU A 50 -7.74 -6.24 4.90
C LEU A 50 -9.05 -6.29 5.70
N SER A 51 -9.00 -6.76 6.95
CA SER A 51 -10.16 -6.77 7.84
C SER A 51 -10.55 -5.38 8.36
N THR A 52 -9.62 -4.42 8.34
CA THR A 52 -9.81 -3.08 8.91
C THR A 52 -10.79 -2.22 8.11
N PRO A 53 -11.54 -1.29 8.77
CA PRO A 53 -12.40 -0.34 8.08
C PRO A 53 -11.65 0.52 7.03
N GLU A 54 -10.42 0.91 7.33
CA GLU A 54 -9.58 1.75 6.48
C GLU A 54 -9.19 1.03 5.19
N ALA A 55 -8.79 -0.25 5.29
CA ALA A 55 -8.46 -1.06 4.10
C ALA A 55 -9.70 -1.31 3.24
N LYS A 56 -10.87 -1.56 3.86
CA LYS A 56 -12.14 -1.71 3.13
C LYS A 56 -12.54 -0.41 2.40
N ALA A 57 -12.39 0.73 3.07
CA ALA A 57 -12.67 2.03 2.47
C ALA A 57 -11.70 2.35 1.31
N LEU A 58 -10.42 1.99 1.45
CA LEU A 58 -9.43 2.12 0.37
C LEU A 58 -9.78 1.20 -0.81
N PHE A 59 -10.12 -0.06 -0.56
CA PHE A 59 -10.48 -1.00 -1.61
C PHE A 59 -11.69 -0.51 -2.43
N LYS A 60 -12.70 0.05 -1.73
CA LYS A 60 -13.85 0.68 -2.38
C LYS A 60 -13.44 1.79 -3.36
N LYS A 61 -12.45 2.63 -3.01
CA LYS A 61 -11.90 3.67 -3.89
C LYS A 61 -11.16 3.13 -5.12
N PHE A 62 -10.71 1.87 -5.10
CA PHE A 62 -10.10 1.24 -6.28
C PHE A 62 -11.12 0.66 -7.24
N THR A 63 -12.30 0.28 -6.74
CA THR A 63 -13.36 -0.36 -7.52
C THR A 63 -14.42 0.61 -8.05
N GLU A 64 -14.48 1.82 -7.50
CA GLU A 64 -15.30 2.94 -8.00
C GLU A 64 -14.56 3.73 -9.08
#